data_AF-A0A1G3UUK6-F1
#
_entry.id   AF-A0A1G3UUK6-F1
#
_cell.length_a   1.000
_cell.length_b   1.000
_cell.length_c   1.000
_cell.angle_alpha   90.00
_cell.angle_beta   90.00
_cell.angle_gamma   90.00
#
_symmetry.space_group_name_H-M   'P 1'
#
loop_
_entity.id
_entity.type
_entity.pdbx_description
1 polymer ?
#
loop_
_entity_poly.entity_id
_entity_poly.type
_entity_poly.pdbx_seq_one_letter_code
_entity_poly.pdbx_strand_id
1 'polypeptide(L)'
;MLKNSIWRQYNGENSFRELLAKYCRLNEIDLIEEDKTLYNALKAKLTKKELKLFAMDSAGMSDEAIKTEFLLNDEELQKAKHKLYKKLKQDKVRLSFRANNDNTQGYDN
;
A
#
# COMPACT_ATOMS: atom_id res chain seq x y z
N MET A 1 15.81 -0.04 -0.72
CA MET A 1 15.42 -1.01 0.35
C MET A 1 14.77 -0.31 1.54
N LEU A 2 13.64 -0.84 2.03
CA LEU A 2 12.83 -0.27 3.09
C LEU A 2 13.26 -0.67 4.53
N LYS A 3 14.57 -0.73 4.82
CA LYS A 3 15.16 -1.40 6.00
C LYS A 3 14.55 -1.02 7.36
N ASN A 4 14.09 0.22 7.55
CA ASN A 4 13.49 0.71 8.81
C ASN A 4 11.99 1.02 8.72
N SER A 5 11.29 0.41 7.76
CA SER A 5 9.86 0.67 7.53
C SER A 5 8.98 -0.27 8.34
N ILE A 6 7.72 0.13 8.56
CA ILE A 6 6.69 -0.76 9.12
C ILE A 6 6.52 -1.98 8.21
N TRP A 7 6.68 -1.81 6.89
CA TRP A 7 6.64 -2.93 5.94
C TRP A 7 7.64 -4.03 6.29
N ARG A 8 8.92 -3.68 6.49
CA ARG A 8 9.98 -4.66 6.78
C ARG A 8 9.87 -5.35 8.14
N GLN A 9 9.07 -4.83 9.06
CA GLN A 9 8.78 -5.52 10.33
C GLN A 9 7.97 -6.80 10.12
N TYR A 10 7.17 -6.86 9.05
CA TYR A 10 6.27 -7.98 8.77
C TYR A 10 6.62 -8.72 7.47
N ASN A 11 7.30 -8.05 6.53
CA ASN A 11 7.53 -8.54 5.18
C ASN A 11 9.04 -8.63 4.90
N GLY A 12 9.63 -9.78 5.20
CA GLY A 12 11.03 -10.10 4.88
C GLY A 12 11.23 -10.49 3.42
N GLU A 13 10.33 -11.33 2.90
CA GLU A 13 10.43 -11.94 1.57
C GLU A 13 9.50 -11.29 0.55
N ASN A 14 8.35 -10.75 1.00
CA ASN A 14 7.36 -10.15 0.12
C ASN A 14 7.85 -8.86 -0.56
N SER A 15 7.55 -8.76 -1.86
CA SER A 15 7.73 -7.54 -2.64
C SER A 15 6.65 -6.51 -2.31
N PHE A 16 7.09 -5.33 -1.85
CA PHE A 16 6.18 -4.21 -1.55
C PHE A 16 5.44 -3.74 -2.79
N ARG A 17 6.15 -3.58 -3.90
CA ARG A 17 5.60 -3.08 -5.16
C ARG A 17 4.57 -4.04 -5.75
N GLU A 18 4.88 -5.34 -5.76
CA GLU A 18 3.99 -6.39 -6.29
C GLU A 18 2.67 -6.44 -5.51
N LEU A 19 2.74 -6.51 -4.18
CA LEU A 19 1.53 -6.56 -3.36
C LEU A 19 0.73 -5.26 -3.44
N LEU A 20 1.39 -4.10 -3.44
CA LEU A 20 0.70 -2.83 -3.64
C LEU A 20 0.00 -2.77 -5.01
N ALA A 21 0.66 -3.20 -6.09
CA ALA A 21 0.08 -3.29 -7.42
C ALA A 21 -1.17 -4.18 -7.43
N LYS A 22 -1.06 -5.38 -6.83
CA LYS A 22 -2.17 -6.34 -6.68
C LYS A 22 -3.38 -5.72 -5.98
N TYR A 23 -3.18 -5.11 -4.81
CA TYR A 23 -4.28 -4.54 -4.02
C TYR A 23 -4.86 -3.26 -4.64
N CYS A 24 -4.01 -2.45 -5.29
CA CYS A 24 -4.43 -1.29 -6.06
C CYS A 24 -4.99 -1.65 -7.44
N ARG A 25 -4.97 -2.91 -7.88
CA ARG A 25 -5.34 -3.34 -9.24
C ARG A 25 -4.64 -2.50 -10.33
N LEU A 26 -3.33 -2.31 -10.18
CA LEU A 26 -2.45 -1.62 -11.13
C LEU A 26 -1.41 -2.62 -11.63
N ASN A 27 -0.76 -2.36 -12.76
CA ASN A 27 0.42 -3.13 -13.14
C ASN A 27 1.63 -2.60 -12.36
N GLU A 28 2.55 -3.48 -12.01
CA GLU A 28 3.80 -3.06 -11.34
C GLU A 28 4.61 -2.06 -12.16
N ILE A 29 4.59 -2.19 -13.49
CA ILE A 29 5.27 -1.28 -14.42
C ILE A 29 4.71 0.13 -14.39
N ASP A 30 3.45 0.28 -13.98
CA ASP A 30 2.80 1.59 -13.88
C ASP A 30 3.18 2.28 -12.56
N LEU A 31 3.77 1.56 -11.60
CA LEU A 31 4.13 2.10 -10.29
C LEU A 31 5.51 2.76 -10.31
N ILE A 32 5.70 3.71 -9.39
CA ILE A 32 7.02 4.28 -9.09
C ILE A 32 8.02 3.15 -8.82
N GLU A 33 9.09 3.10 -9.62
CA GLU A 33 10.08 2.02 -9.58
C GLU A 33 10.85 1.98 -8.26
N GLU A 34 11.20 3.16 -7.73
CA GLU A 34 11.95 3.26 -6.48
C GLU A 34 11.05 2.97 -5.26
N ASP A 35 11.26 1.81 -4.63
CA ASP A 35 10.56 1.38 -3.41
C ASP A 35 10.40 2.47 -2.34
N LYS A 36 11.46 3.26 -2.10
CA LYS A 36 11.46 4.29 -1.06
C LYS A 36 10.48 5.42 -1.40
N THR A 37 10.47 5.83 -2.65
CA THR A 37 9.57 6.89 -3.14
C THR A 37 8.14 6.39 -3.21
N LEU A 38 7.92 5.17 -3.69
CA LEU A 38 6.60 4.52 -3.67
C LEU A 38 6.06 4.37 -2.24
N TYR A 39 6.90 3.94 -1.30
CA TYR A 39 6.52 3.79 0.10
C TYR A 39 6.19 5.13 0.77
N ASN A 40 6.95 6.19 0.44
CA ASN A 40 6.65 7.53 0.92
C ASN A 40 5.32 8.07 0.37
N ALA A 41 5.02 7.80 -0.91
CA ALA A 41 3.73 8.14 -1.50
C ALA A 41 2.58 7.43 -0.78
N LEU A 42 2.73 6.12 -0.49
CA LEU A 42 1.76 5.36 0.29
C LEU A 42 1.57 5.95 1.70
N LYS A 43 2.68 6.24 2.39
CA LYS A 43 2.69 6.84 3.73
C LYS A 43 2.02 8.21 3.77
N ALA A 44 2.07 8.98 2.69
CA ALA A 44 1.37 10.27 2.61
C ALA A 44 -0.16 10.14 2.47
N LYS A 45 -0.67 8.99 2.00
CA LYS A 45 -2.11 8.72 1.81
C LYS A 45 -2.74 7.89 2.94
N LEU A 46 -1.93 7.11 3.64
CA LEU A 46 -2.36 6.23 4.73
C LEU A 46 -1.96 6.78 6.09
N THR A 47 -2.84 6.58 7.07
CA THR A 47 -2.48 6.74 8.49
C THR A 47 -1.50 5.65 8.93
N LYS A 48 -0.78 5.85 10.04
CA LYS A 48 0.12 4.83 10.61
C LYS A 48 -0.59 3.49 10.88
N LYS A 49 -1.85 3.52 11.33
CA LYS A 49 -2.66 2.32 11.56
C LYS A 49 -2.99 1.59 10.25
N GLU A 50 -3.43 2.32 9.23
CA GLU A 50 -3.72 1.76 7.90
C GLU A 50 -2.47 1.17 7.24
N LEU A 51 -1.32 1.84 7.34
CA LEU A 51 -0.05 1.36 6.81
C LEU A 51 0.41 0.07 7.51
N LYS A 52 0.23 0.00 8.83
CA LYS A 52 0.54 -1.21 9.62
C LYS A 52 -0.42 -2.35 9.32
N LEU A 53 -1.72 -2.05 9.20
CA LEU A 53 -2.73 -3.04 8.80
C LEU A 53 -2.40 -3.63 7.42
N PHE A 54 -2.04 -2.77 6.46
CA PHE A 54 -1.61 -3.20 5.14
C PHE A 54 -0.39 -4.13 5.20
N ALA A 55 0.62 -3.78 6.00
CA ALA A 55 1.83 -4.59 6.15
C ALA A 55 1.55 -5.96 6.79
N MET A 56 0.72 -6.03 7.84
CA MET A 56 0.36 -7.28 8.51
C MET A 56 -0.51 -8.18 7.64
N ASP A 57 -1.51 -7.60 6.96
CA ASP A 57 -2.40 -8.35 6.07
C ASP A 57 -1.64 -8.88 4.84
N SER A 58 -0.72 -8.07 4.30
CA SER A 58 0.18 -8.47 3.21
C SER A 58 1.17 -9.57 3.60
N ALA A 59 1.53 -9.66 4.89
CA ALA A 59 2.36 -10.73 5.43
C ALA A 59 1.59 -12.03 5.69
N GLY A 60 0.27 -12.07 5.41
CA GLY A 60 -0.56 -13.25 5.66
C GLY A 60 -0.82 -13.53 7.13
N MET A 61 -0.71 -12.52 8.00
CA MET A 61 -1.05 -12.67 9.42
C MET A 61 -2.55 -12.95 9.58
N SER A 62 -2.90 -13.78 10.57
CA SER A 62 -4.31 -14.10 10.83
C SER A 62 -5.08 -12.90 11.37
N ASP A 63 -6.40 -12.94 11.19
CA ASP A 63 -7.29 -11.90 11.70
C ASP A 63 -7.20 -11.77 13.21
N GLU A 64 -6.94 -12.86 13.94
CA GLU A 64 -6.70 -12.88 15.39
C GLU A 64 -5.46 -12.06 15.76
N ALA A 65 -4.34 -12.28 15.07
CA ALA A 65 -3.10 -11.55 15.34
C ALA A 65 -3.27 -10.05 15.06
N ILE A 66 -3.97 -9.70 13.98
CA ILE A 66 -4.27 -8.30 13.66
C ILE A 66 -5.22 -7.70 14.70
N LYS A 67 -6.29 -8.41 15.11
CA LYS A 67 -7.20 -7.96 16.18
C LYS A 67 -6.46 -7.68 17.47
N THR A 68 -5.60 -8.59 17.91
CA THR A 68 -4.81 -8.41 19.15
C THR A 68 -3.88 -7.21 19.06
N GLU A 69 -3.18 -7.03 17.94
CA GLU A 69 -2.24 -5.91 17.75
C GLU A 69 -2.93 -4.53 17.76
N PHE A 70 -4.14 -4.46 17.21
CA PHE A 70 -4.89 -3.21 17.12
C PHE A 70 -5.95 -3.04 18.23
N LEU A 71 -6.10 -4.04 19.10
CA LEU A 71 -7.15 -4.15 20.12
C LEU A 71 -8.55 -3.96 19.52
N LEU A 72 -8.82 -4.65 18.41
CA LEU A 72 -10.09 -4.56 17.66
C LEU A 72 -10.92 -5.83 17.84
N ASN A 73 -12.23 -5.69 17.71
CA ASN A 73 -13.14 -6.81 17.46
C ASN A 73 -13.28 -7.14 15.97
N ASP A 74 -14.05 -8.20 15.65
CA ASP A 74 -14.26 -8.66 14.29
C ASP A 74 -14.88 -7.59 13.38
N GLU A 75 -15.91 -6.89 13.85
CA GLU A 75 -16.55 -5.84 13.05
C GLU A 75 -15.60 -4.67 12.78
N GLU A 76 -14.83 -4.26 13.79
CA GLU A 76 -13.87 -3.17 13.67
C GLU A 76 -12.73 -3.53 12.72
N LEU A 77 -12.23 -4.77 12.77
CA LEU A 77 -11.24 -5.27 11.83
C LEU A 77 -11.79 -5.23 10.39
N GLN A 78 -13.01 -5.75 10.18
CA GLN A 78 -13.65 -5.75 8.86
C GLN A 78 -13.84 -4.32 8.35
N LYS A 79 -14.31 -3.39 9.20
CA LYS A 79 -14.45 -1.97 8.86
C LYS A 79 -13.09 -1.34 8.51
N ALA A 80 -12.03 -1.65 9.26
CA ALA A 80 -10.69 -1.14 9.01
C ALA A 80 -10.09 -1.66 7.69
N LYS A 81 -10.18 -2.97 7.42
CA LYS A 81 -9.75 -3.59 6.15
C LYS A 81 -10.54 -3.02 4.98
N HIS A 82 -11.87 -2.94 5.09
CA HIS A 82 -12.72 -2.39 4.05
C HIS A 82 -12.34 -0.94 3.73
N LYS A 83 -12.15 -0.10 4.76
CA LYS A 83 -11.75 1.30 4.59
C LYS A 83 -10.39 1.44 3.91
N LEU A 84 -9.40 0.65 4.33
CA LEU A 84 -8.06 0.61 3.74
C LEU A 84 -8.12 0.24 2.25
N TYR A 85 -8.75 -0.89 1.91
CA TYR A 85 -8.78 -1.38 0.54
C TYR A 85 -9.67 -0.55 -0.38
N LYS A 86 -10.76 0.02 0.16
CA LYS A 86 -11.55 1.02 -0.58
C LYS A 86 -10.70 2.24 -0.90
N LYS A 87 -9.89 2.73 0.05
CA LYS A 87 -8.98 3.86 -0.15
C LYS A 87 -7.90 3.56 -1.20
N LEU A 88 -7.25 2.40 -1.14
CA LEU A 88 -6.22 1.99 -2.11
C LEU A 88 -6.74 1.88 -3.56
N LYS A 89 -8.05 1.67 -3.73
CA LYS A 89 -8.72 1.63 -5.03
C LYS A 89 -9.24 2.99 -5.50
N GLN A 90 -9.14 4.04 -4.70
CA GLN A 90 -9.55 5.39 -5.12
C GLN A 90 -8.51 5.98 -6.07
N ASP A 91 -8.96 6.61 -7.15
CA ASP A 91 -8.06 7.16 -8.18
C ASP A 91 -7.09 8.19 -7.62
N LYS A 92 -7.53 9.06 -6.71
CA LYS A 92 -6.64 10.03 -6.04
C LYS A 92 -5.45 9.40 -5.29
N VAL A 93 -5.58 8.13 -4.89
CA VAL A 93 -4.54 7.36 -4.21
C VAL A 93 -3.71 6.63 -5.26
N ARG A 94 -4.35 5.95 -6.21
CA ARG A 94 -3.69 5.25 -7.32
C ARG A 94 -2.79 6.17 -8.16
N LEU A 95 -3.27 7.38 -8.47
CA LEU A 95 -2.51 8.38 -9.20
C LEU A 95 -1.22 8.77 -8.49
N SER A 96 -1.21 8.80 -7.15
CA SER A 96 0.00 9.13 -6.41
C SER A 96 1.06 8.03 -6.40
N PHE A 97 0.73 6.83 -6.87
CA PHE A 97 1.66 5.70 -6.96
C PHE A 97 2.18 5.48 -8.37
N ARG A 98 1.58 6.14 -9.36
CA ARG A 98 2.00 5.99 -10.74
C ARG A 98 3.40 6.58 -10.90
N ALA A 99 4.28 5.88 -11.60
CA ALA A 99 5.47 6.52 -12.13
C ALA A 99 4.99 7.69 -12.99
N ASN A 100 5.50 8.90 -12.74
CA ASN A 100 5.17 10.05 -13.57
C ASN A 100 5.54 9.69 -15.02
N ASN A 101 4.57 9.31 -15.84
CA ASN A 101 4.69 9.40 -17.28
C ASN A 101 4.51 10.88 -17.67
N ASP A 102 5.40 11.75 -17.17
CA ASP A 102 5.63 13.09 -17.75
C ASP A 102 6.51 12.92 -19.00
N ASN A 103 6.08 12.04 -19.91
CA ASN A 103 6.65 11.89 -21.23
C ASN A 103 5.52 11.59 -22.24
N THR A 104 4.63 12.57 -22.36
CA THR A 104 4.19 13.03 -23.68
C THR A 104 4.29 14.54 -23.70
N GLN A 105 5.52 15.04 -23.92
CA GLN A 105 5.68 16.13 -24.87
C GLN A 105 5.11 15.63 -26.20
N GLY A 106 3.90 16.04 -26.53
CA GLY A 106 3.43 16.08 -27.90
C GLY A 106 3.70 17.47 -28.44
N TYR A 107 4.83 17.64 -29.11
CA TYR A 107 5.02 18.72 -30.08
C TYR A 107 4.05 18.48 -31.27
N ASP A 108 3.48 19.58 -31.74
CA ASP A 108 2.97 19.89 -33.09
C ASP A 108 1.79 19.09 -33.68
N ASN A 109 0.66 19.80 -33.84
CA ASN A 109 0.20 20.29 -35.15
C ASN A 109 -0.56 21.62 -34.98
#